data_AF-A0A2W6CJB7-F1
#
_entry.id   AF-A0A2W6CJB7-F1
#
_cell.length_a   1.000
_cell.length_b   1.000
_cell.length_c   1.000
_cell.angle_alpha   90.00
_cell.angle_beta   90.00
_cell.angle_gamma   90.00
#
_symmetry.space_group_name_H-M   'P 1'
#
loop_
_entity.id
_entity.type
_entity.pdbx_description
1 polymer ?
#
loop_
_entity_poly.entity_id
_entity_poly.type
_entity_poly.pdbx_seq_one_letter_code
_entity_poly.pdbx_strand_id
1 'polypeptide(L)' 'MPVRTLVVWCPDWPVTAAGVSPEAAAVVVSANRVVACSQVARAHGVRSGLLRREAQARCPDLAV' A
#
# COMPACT_ATOMS: atom_id res chain seq x y z
N MET A 1 31.16 18.14 18.47
CA MET A 1 30.57 17.82 17.15
C MET A 1 29.07 17.61 17.35
N PRO A 2 28.20 18.21 16.54
CA PRO A 2 26.76 17.98 16.67
C PRO A 2 26.41 16.54 16.24
N VAL A 3 25.47 15.92 16.93
CA VAL A 3 24.92 14.60 16.57
C VAL A 3 24.11 14.75 15.29
N ARG A 4 24.34 13.87 14.31
CA ARG A 4 23.53 13.81 13.09
C ARG A 4 22.36 12.86 13.32
N THR A 5 21.15 13.35 13.10
CA THR A 5 19.90 12.57 13.25
C THR A 5 19.24 12.41 11.88
N LEU A 6 18.80 11.19 11.58
CA LEU A 6 18.00 10.87 10.40
C LEU A 6 16.63 10.33 10.82
N VAL A 7 15.61 10.69 10.06
CA VAL A 7 14.25 10.14 10.18
C VAL A 7 13.89 9.51 8.84
N VAL A 8 13.34 8.30 8.88
CA VAL A 8 12.82 7.60 7.71
C VAL A 8 11.34 7.38 7.90
N TRP A 9 10.55 7.67 6.87
CA TRP A 9 9.13 7.41 6.83
C TRP A 9 8.81 6.40 5.74
N CYS A 10 8.18 5.29 6.14
CA CYS A 10 7.77 4.21 5.24
C CYS A 10 6.24 4.17 5.16
N PRO A 11 5.60 4.89 4.22
CA PRO A 11 4.13 4.95 4.13
C PRO A 11 3.50 3.59 3.79
N ASP A 12 4.23 2.72 3.08
CA ASP A 12 3.76 1.41 2.61
C ASP A 12 4.22 0.24 3.46
N TRP A 13 4.69 0.54 4.68
CA TRP A 13 5.19 -0.49 5.60
C TRP A 13 4.23 -1.68 5.76
N PRO A 14 2.90 -1.52 5.86
CA PRO A 14 2.01 -2.68 5.97
C PRO A 14 2.07 -3.62 4.77
N VAL A 15 2.28 -3.09 3.56
CA VAL A 15 2.42 -3.90 2.34
C VAL A 15 3.76 -4.64 2.34
N THR A 16 4.83 -3.96 2.73
CA THR A 16 6.16 -4.57 2.88
C THR A 16 6.16 -5.66 3.96
N ALA A 17 5.53 -5.39 5.11
CA ALA A 17 5.43 -6.33 6.22
C ALA A 17 4.59 -7.57 5.87
N ALA A 18 3.65 -7.45 4.93
CA ALA A 18 2.89 -8.58 4.39
C ALA A 18 3.72 -9.50 3.47
N GLY A 19 4.97 -9.14 3.14
CA GLY A 19 5.86 -9.96 2.33
C GLY A 19 5.49 -10.03 0.85
N VAL A 20 4.70 -9.09 0.36
CA VAL A 20 4.28 -9.05 -1.05
C VAL A 20 5.43 -8.52 -1.92
N SER A 21 5.57 -9.07 -3.13
CA SER A 21 6.53 -8.56 -4.10
C SER A 21 6.34 -7.06 -4.32
N PRO A 22 7.41 -6.24 -4.33
CA PRO A 22 7.32 -4.81 -4.65
C PRO A 22 6.70 -4.50 -6.02
N GLU A 23 6.75 -5.48 -6.93
CA GLU A 23 6.22 -5.40 -8.29
C GLU A 23 4.76 -5.85 -8.41
N ALA A 24 4.18 -6.40 -7.34
CA ALA A 24 2.79 -6.83 -7.35
C ALA A 24 1.84 -5.69 -6.97
N ALA A 25 0.70 -5.61 -7.66
CA ALA A 25 -0.40 -4.76 -7.27
C ALA A 25 -1.07 -5.32 -6.00
N ALA A 26 -0.77 -4.71 -4.85
CA ALA A 26 -1.28 -5.15 -3.56
C ALA A 26 -1.86 -4.01 -2.70
N VAL A 27 -2.78 -4.35 -1.82
CA VAL A 27 -3.32 -3.50 -0.76
C VAL A 27 -3.36 -4.25 0.56
N VAL A 28 -3.30 -3.51 1.67
CA VAL A 28 -3.70 -4.02 2.99
C VAL A 28 -5.04 -3.41 3.32
N VAL A 29 -5.98 -4.23 3.78
CA VAL A 29 -7.36 -3.81 4.10
C VAL A 29 -7.66 -4.01 5.58
N SER A 30 -8.35 -3.04 6.18
CA SER A 30 -8.96 -3.14 7.50
C SER A 30 -10.36 -2.55 7.46
N ALA A 31 -11.33 -3.19 8.12
CA ALA A 31 -12.74 -2.77 8.11
C ALA A 31 -13.28 -2.46 6.69
N ASN A 32 -12.93 -3.31 5.71
CA ASN A 32 -13.30 -3.20 4.30
C ASN A 32 -12.78 -1.93 3.58
N ARG A 33 -11.77 -1.26 4.15
CA ARG A 33 -11.07 -0.10 3.58
C ARG A 33 -9.58 -0.36 3.40
N VAL A 34 -9.02 0.16 2.32
CA VAL A 34 -7.57 0.15 2.06
C VAL A 34 -6.87 1.02 3.10
N VAL A 35 -5.93 0.45 3.86
CA VAL A 35 -5.09 1.19 4.81
C VAL A 35 -3.70 1.50 4.21
N ALA A 36 -3.18 0.60 3.37
CA ALA A 36 -1.93 0.80 2.63
C ALA A 36 -2.04 0.18 1.23
N CYS A 37 -1.27 0.69 0.28
CA CYS A 37 -1.28 0.20 -1.10
C CYS A 37 0.12 0.27 -1.72
N SER A 38 0.48 -0.78 -2.45
CA SER A 38 1.74 -0.86 -3.20
C SER A 38 1.84 0.25 -4.25
N GLN A 39 3.07 0.55 -4.68
CA GLN A 39 3.31 1.51 -5.75
C GLN A 39 2.64 1.10 -7.06
N VAL A 40 2.62 -0.20 -7.37
CA VAL A 40 1.96 -0.74 -8.56
C VAL A 40 0.44 -0.55 -8.48
N ALA A 41 -0.17 -0.84 -7.32
CA ALA A 41 -1.60 -0.57 -7.11
C ALA A 41 -1.92 0.94 -7.28
N ARG A 42 -1.02 1.84 -6.84
CA ARG A 42 -1.20 3.28 -7.06
C ARG A 42 -1.16 3.69 -8.52
N ALA A 43 -0.36 3.02 -9.36
CA ALA A 43 -0.34 3.28 -10.79
C ALA A 43 -1.72 2.99 -11.43
N HIS A 44 -2.46 2.00 -10.90
CA HIS A 44 -3.85 1.71 -11.27
C HIS A 44 -4.89 2.62 -10.58
N GLY A 45 -4.44 3.69 -9.90
CA GLY A 45 -5.32 4.62 -9.21
C GLY A 45 -5.84 4.14 -7.87
N VAL A 46 -5.36 3.02 -7.31
CA VAL A 46 -5.71 2.60 -5.94
C VAL A 46 -5.08 3.55 -4.92
N ARG A 47 -5.82 3.91 -3.87
CA ARG A 47 -5.38 4.84 -2.79
C ARG A 47 -5.89 4.34 -1.45
N SER A 48 -5.22 4.73 -0.36
CA SER A 48 -5.72 4.51 0.99
C SER A 48 -7.07 5.21 1.21
N GLY A 49 -7.95 4.60 1.99
CA GLY A 49 -9.31 5.05 2.28
C GLY A 49 -10.39 4.49 1.33
N LEU A 50 -10.00 4.04 0.13
CA LEU A 50 -10.93 3.37 -0.80
C LEU A 50 -11.54 2.12 -0.16
N LEU A 51 -12.77 1.80 -0.55
CA LEU A 51 -13.35 0.51 -0.21
C LEU A 51 -12.62 -0.61 -0.96
N ARG A 52 -12.51 -1.80 -0.36
CA ARG A 52 -11.91 -2.99 -0.99
C ARG A 52 -12.45 -3.22 -2.41
N ARG A 53 -13.77 -3.14 -2.57
CA ARG A 53 -14.45 -3.30 -3.87
C ARG A 53 -14.06 -2.25 -4.91
N GLU A 54 -13.81 -1.01 -4.48
CA GLU A 54 -13.43 0.08 -5.38
C GLU A 54 -11.98 -0.09 -5.84
N ALA A 55 -11.12 -0.56 -4.95
CA ALA A 55 -9.74 -0.92 -5.29
C ALA A 55 -9.70 -2.08 -6.30
N GLN A 56 -10.48 -3.14 -6.07
CA GLN A 56 -10.61 -4.27 -6.99
C GLN A 56 -11.24 -3.90 -8.33
N ALA A 57 -12.20 -2.98 -8.35
CA ALA A 57 -12.78 -2.48 -9.60
C ALA A 57 -11.76 -1.75 -10.48
N ARG A 58 -10.73 -1.12 -9.87
CA ARG A 58 -9.64 -0.44 -10.59
C ARG A 58 -8.53 -1.39 -11.04
N CYS A 59 -8.30 -2.45 -10.27
CA CYS A 59 -7.28 -3.45 -10.53
C CYS A 59 -7.86 -4.84 -10.17
N PRO A 60 -8.39 -5.60 -11.14
CA PRO A 60 -8.99 -6.90 -10.88
C PRO A 60 -8.00 -7.93 -10.31
N ASP A 61 -6.73 -7.84 -10.69
CA ASP A 61 -5.65 -8.74 -10.26
C ASP A 61 -4.98 -8.31 -8.93
N LEU A 62 -5.65 -7.44 -8.16
CA LEU A 62 -5.11 -6.88 -6.92
C LEU A 62 -5.04 -7.93 -5.81
N ALA A 63 -3.86 -8.12 -5.24
CA ALA A 63 -3.66 -8.87 -4.00
C ALA A 63 -4.20 -8.05 -2.80
N VAL A 64 -4.99 -8.68 -1.92
CA VAL A 64 -5.66 -8.03 -0.77
C VAL A 64 -5.30 -8.71 0.53
#